data_AF-A0A7K6E5V1-F1
#
_entry.id   AF-A0A7K6E5V1-F1
#
_cell.length_a   1.000
_cell.length_b   1.000
_cell.length_c   1.000
_cell.angle_alpha   90.00
_cell.angle_beta   90.00
_cell.angle_gamma   90.00
#
_symmetry.space_group_name_H-M   'P 1'
#
loop_
_entity.id
_entity.type
_entity.pdbx_description
1 polymer ?
#
loop_
_entity_poly.entity_id
_entity_poly.type
_entity_poly.pdbx_seq_one_letter_code
_entity_poly.pdbx_strand_id
1 'polypeptide(L)'
;MAVDPAMIFVLVSQDSFEWSLANSAPLQSALQNFSGQIAYHLPSHKLLQLANLTSFAWRPKNSQVLVHRPTVFTDGSGKTGKAIVTWKERSEWQVLKGHESGSAQLVELKAAAMAFQQFSQVPLNLVTDSAYAADITKHLDCTLLREVNNVALFSLLQTLWNAIQAQVYPYYILHIRSHTKLPGFITEGNARADMLASPAWMAPQPDKIAQAKASHDFFQQNAHTLQKQFQLTPAGARDIVSACA
;
A
#
# COMPACT_ATOMS: atom_id res chain seq x y z
N MET A 1 -5.94 -2.74 -49.86
CA MET A 1 -5.17 -3.29 -48.72
C MET A 1 -4.57 -2.12 -47.98
N ALA A 2 -4.75 -2.03 -46.66
CA ALA A 2 -4.04 -1.03 -45.87
C ALA A 2 -2.54 -1.36 -45.94
N VAL A 3 -1.72 -0.36 -46.23
CA VAL A 3 -0.26 -0.48 -46.24
C VAL A 3 0.23 0.05 -44.90
N ASP A 4 1.09 -0.72 -44.23
CA ASP A 4 1.70 -0.28 -42.99
C ASP A 4 2.53 0.99 -43.22
N PRO A 5 2.60 1.89 -42.21
CA PRO A 5 3.44 3.06 -42.32
C PRO A 5 4.91 2.66 -42.42
N ALA A 6 5.72 3.46 -43.11
CA ALA A 6 7.17 3.25 -43.16
C ALA A 6 7.83 3.42 -41.78
N MET A 7 7.21 4.19 -40.88
CA MET A 7 7.74 4.54 -39.57
C MET A 7 6.63 4.74 -38.53
N ILE A 8 6.86 4.24 -37.31
CA ILE A 8 6.01 4.47 -36.14
C ILE A 8 6.82 5.28 -35.12
N PHE A 9 6.25 6.40 -34.66
CA PHE A 9 6.84 7.22 -33.60
C PHE A 9 6.28 6.79 -32.25
N VAL A 10 7.17 6.53 -31.28
CA VAL A 10 6.78 6.19 -29.90
C VAL A 10 7.17 7.31 -28.94
N LEU A 11 6.30 7.57 -27.95
CA LEU A 11 6.47 8.63 -26.94
C LEU A 11 7.35 8.19 -25.75
N VAL A 12 8.07 7.09 -25.89
CA VAL A 12 8.83 6.47 -24.79
C VAL A 12 10.28 6.27 -25.21
N SER A 13 11.18 6.17 -24.23
CA SER A 13 12.58 5.84 -24.51
C SER A 13 12.70 4.48 -25.17
N GLN A 14 13.78 4.27 -25.93
CA GLN A 14 14.09 2.98 -26.53
C GLN A 14 14.07 1.85 -25.49
N ASP A 15 14.76 2.05 -24.36
CA ASP A 15 14.79 1.10 -23.25
C ASP A 15 13.40 0.73 -22.70
N SER A 16 12.48 1.70 -22.67
CA SER A 16 11.10 1.49 -22.21
C SER A 16 10.29 0.71 -23.24
N PHE A 17 10.45 1.04 -24.52
CA PHE A 17 9.77 0.35 -25.61
C PHE A 17 10.24 -1.10 -25.74
N GLU A 18 11.55 -1.35 -25.73
CA GLU A 18 12.11 -2.70 -25.82
C GLU A 18 11.66 -3.58 -24.66
N TRP A 19 11.65 -3.03 -23.44
CA TRP A 19 11.10 -3.73 -22.28
C TRP A 19 9.61 -4.04 -22.48
N SER A 20 8.83 -3.07 -22.95
CA SER A 20 7.38 -3.24 -23.19
C SER A 20 7.13 -4.30 -24.27
N LEU A 21 7.93 -4.30 -25.34
CA LEU A 21 7.85 -5.27 -26.42
C LEU A 21 8.20 -6.67 -25.91
N ALA A 22 9.19 -6.83 -25.04
CA ALA A 22 9.54 -8.12 -24.45
C ALA A 22 8.45 -8.66 -23.49
N ASN A 23 7.67 -7.79 -22.86
CA ASN A 23 6.74 -8.16 -21.77
C ASN A 23 5.25 -8.03 -22.13
N SER A 24 4.89 -7.60 -23.34
CA SER A 24 3.51 -7.39 -23.76
C SER A 24 3.16 -8.19 -25.02
N ALA A 25 2.47 -9.33 -24.82
CA ALA A 25 1.96 -10.14 -25.93
C ALA A 25 1.06 -9.33 -26.90
N PRO A 26 0.14 -8.45 -26.44
CA PRO A 26 -0.63 -7.60 -27.35
C PRO A 26 0.23 -6.69 -28.21
N LEU A 27 1.30 -6.11 -27.66
CA LEU A 27 2.22 -5.25 -28.42
C LEU A 27 3.03 -6.06 -29.45
N GLN A 28 3.49 -7.25 -29.06
CA GLN A 28 4.17 -8.18 -29.97
C GLN A 28 3.26 -8.57 -31.14
N SER A 29 1.98 -8.87 -30.86
CA SER A 29 0.99 -9.19 -31.89
C SER A 29 0.67 -7.98 -32.78
N ALA A 30 0.54 -6.78 -32.21
CA ALA A 30 0.25 -5.57 -32.98
C ALA A 30 1.38 -5.18 -33.94
N LEU A 31 2.63 -5.51 -33.60
CA LEU A 31 3.81 -5.25 -34.42
C LEU A 31 4.27 -6.48 -35.22
N GLN A 32 3.48 -7.56 -35.20
CA GLN A 32 3.84 -8.79 -35.89
C GLN A 32 3.90 -8.53 -37.40
N ASN A 33 5.06 -8.85 -38.01
CA ASN A 33 5.37 -8.60 -39.42
C ASN A 33 5.52 -7.12 -39.83
N PHE A 34 5.53 -6.18 -38.88
CA PHE A 34 5.87 -4.81 -39.19
C PHE A 34 7.34 -4.73 -39.64
N SER A 35 7.55 -4.29 -40.89
CA SER A 35 8.89 -4.18 -41.49
C SER A 35 9.41 -2.74 -41.58
N GLY A 36 8.66 -1.77 -41.03
CA GLY A 36 9.06 -0.37 -40.97
C GLY A 36 10.02 -0.08 -39.81
N GLN A 37 10.26 1.21 -39.54
CA GLN A 37 11.15 1.66 -38.46
C GLN A 37 10.38 2.13 -37.23
N ILE A 38 10.89 1.82 -36.03
CA ILE A 38 10.44 2.44 -34.78
C ILE A 38 11.36 3.64 -34.48
N ALA A 39 10.77 4.82 -34.40
CA ALA A 39 11.48 6.05 -34.08
C ALA A 39 11.17 6.49 -32.64
N TYR A 40 12.22 6.71 -31.86
CA TYR A 40 12.15 7.10 -30.44
C TYR A 40 12.31 8.61 -30.23
N HIS A 41 12.78 9.34 -31.25
CA HIS A 41 12.88 10.78 -31.20
C HIS A 41 11.56 11.40 -31.68
N LEU A 42 10.94 12.22 -30.84
CA LEU A 42 9.70 12.89 -31.24
C LEU A 42 9.99 13.93 -32.34
N PRO A 43 9.10 14.04 -33.34
CA PRO A 43 9.14 15.14 -34.29
C PRO A 43 9.14 16.49 -33.55
N SER A 44 9.76 17.50 -34.16
CA SER A 44 9.83 18.88 -33.66
C SER A 44 8.46 19.57 -33.67
N HIS A 45 7.52 19.07 -32.88
CA HIS A 45 6.16 19.57 -32.74
C HIS A 45 5.93 20.02 -31.29
N LYS A 46 5.42 21.23 -31.08
CA LYS A 46 5.27 21.85 -29.75
C LYS A 46 4.48 20.97 -28.75
N LEU A 47 3.44 20.28 -29.21
CA LEU A 47 2.66 19.36 -28.35
C LEU A 47 3.43 18.11 -27.93
N LEU A 48 4.34 17.62 -28.78
CA LEU A 48 5.16 16.44 -28.48
C LEU A 48 6.35 16.80 -27.59
N GLN A 49 6.87 18.02 -27.72
CA GLN A 49 7.87 18.56 -26.80
C GLN A 49 7.33 18.72 -25.37
N LEU A 50 6.04 19.01 -25.21
CA LEU A 50 5.39 19.00 -23.88
C LEU A 50 5.31 17.59 -23.29
N ALA A 51 5.14 16.54 -24.11
CA ALA A 51 5.12 15.15 -23.65
C ALA A 51 6.50 14.68 -23.12
N ASN A 52 7.59 15.28 -23.62
CA ASN A 52 8.94 15.02 -23.09
C ASN A 52 9.17 15.54 -21.66
N LEU A 53 8.29 16.40 -21.14
CA LEU A 53 8.41 16.94 -19.77
C LEU A 53 7.90 15.98 -18.70
N THR A 54 7.15 14.95 -19.08
CA THR A 54 6.67 13.92 -18.17
C THR A 54 7.58 12.70 -18.28
N SER A 55 8.66 12.67 -17.51
CA SER A 55 9.51 11.48 -17.38
C SER A 55 8.70 10.38 -16.67
N PHE A 56 8.07 9.53 -17.45
CA PHE A 56 7.29 8.40 -16.94
C PHE A 56 8.15 7.14 -16.98
N ALA A 57 8.32 6.47 -15.84
CA ALA A 57 8.96 5.18 -15.80
C ALA A 57 7.97 4.12 -16.30
N TRP A 58 8.22 3.53 -17.47
CA TRP A 58 7.34 2.52 -18.08
C TRP A 58 7.68 1.08 -17.67
N ARG A 59 8.68 0.91 -16.80
CA ARG A 59 9.03 -0.39 -16.22
C ARG A 59 8.41 -0.48 -14.83
N PRO A 60 7.42 -1.37 -14.63
CA PRO A 60 6.83 -1.59 -13.32
C PRO A 60 7.91 -2.01 -12.31
N LYS A 61 7.89 -1.36 -11.16
CA LYS A 61 8.70 -1.70 -9.99
C LYS A 61 7.94 -2.67 -9.08
N ASN A 62 6.62 -2.78 -9.24
CA ASN A 62 5.81 -3.78 -8.58
C ASN A 62 6.18 -5.21 -9.05
N SER A 63 6.95 -5.89 -8.22
CA SER A 63 7.36 -7.28 -8.37
C SER A 63 6.17 -8.23 -8.14
N GLN A 64 6.17 -9.36 -8.83
CA GLN A 64 5.22 -10.46 -8.60
C GLN A 64 5.68 -11.43 -7.52
N VAL A 65 6.93 -11.32 -7.09
CA VAL A 65 7.55 -12.16 -6.06
C VAL A 65 8.18 -11.30 -4.97
N LEU A 66 8.37 -11.91 -3.79
CA LEU A 66 9.06 -11.25 -2.68
C LEU A 66 10.43 -10.73 -3.10
N VAL A 67 10.74 -9.50 -2.70
CA VAL A 67 12.05 -8.88 -2.92
C VAL A 67 12.97 -9.14 -1.73
N HIS A 68 14.28 -9.25 -1.96
CA HIS A 68 15.24 -9.37 -0.87
C HIS A 68 15.33 -8.02 -0.13
N ARG A 69 14.74 -7.92 1.08
CA ARG A 69 14.73 -6.78 2.07
C ARG A 69 13.42 -5.95 2.14
N PRO A 70 13.32 -5.09 3.17
CA PRO A 70 12.61 -5.44 4.40
C PRO A 70 11.12 -5.73 4.18
N THR A 71 10.57 -6.60 5.01
CA THR A 71 9.12 -6.78 5.14
C THR A 71 8.59 -5.76 6.14
N VAL A 72 7.67 -4.94 5.65
CA VAL A 72 7.08 -3.81 6.36
C VAL A 72 5.59 -4.05 6.47
N PHE A 73 5.05 -3.89 7.66
CA PHE A 73 3.64 -4.08 7.97
C PHE A 73 2.98 -2.74 8.19
N THR A 74 1.83 -2.53 7.56
CA THR A 74 1.05 -1.30 7.71
C THR A 74 -0.36 -1.59 8.16
N ASP A 75 -0.85 -0.72 9.05
CA ASP A 75 -2.24 -0.71 9.50
C ASP A 75 -2.69 0.73 9.79
N GLY A 76 -3.98 0.99 9.65
CA GLY A 76 -4.58 2.31 9.74
C GLY A 76 -5.93 2.29 10.45
N SER A 77 -6.01 2.96 11.61
CA SER A 77 -7.28 3.06 12.32
C SER A 77 -8.04 4.34 11.98
N GLY A 78 -9.14 4.21 11.24
CA GLY A 78 -10.06 5.34 10.97
C GLY A 78 -10.68 5.96 12.24
N LYS A 79 -10.73 5.21 13.35
CA LYS A 79 -11.27 5.71 14.63
C LYS A 79 -10.26 6.56 15.41
N THR A 80 -8.98 6.19 15.38
CA THR A 80 -7.92 6.93 16.10
C THR A 80 -7.14 7.89 15.20
N GLY A 81 -7.31 7.77 13.88
CA GLY A 81 -6.50 8.43 12.86
C GLY A 81 -5.04 7.96 12.82
N LYS A 82 -4.66 6.91 13.56
CA LYS A 82 -3.26 6.45 13.61
C LYS A 82 -2.93 5.61 12.38
N ALA A 83 -1.94 6.07 11.62
CA ALA A 83 -1.30 5.32 10.55
C ALA A 83 0.00 4.72 11.07
N ILE A 84 0.16 3.40 10.99
CA ILE A 84 1.27 2.67 11.58
C ILE A 84 2.05 1.95 10.50
N VAL A 85 3.37 2.03 10.61
CA VAL A 85 4.32 1.26 9.81
C VAL A 85 5.26 0.56 10.80
N THR A 86 5.42 -0.75 10.69
CA THR A 86 6.35 -1.52 11.53
C THR A 86 7.21 -2.45 10.69
N TRP A 87 8.45 -2.66 11.13
CA TRP A 87 9.39 -3.58 10.47
C TRP A 87 10.39 -4.11 11.50
N LYS A 88 11.12 -5.17 11.12
CA LYS A 88 12.16 -5.76 11.97
C LYS A 88 13.54 -5.38 11.43
N GLU A 89 14.35 -4.76 12.27
CA GLU A 89 15.75 -4.43 11.98
C GLU A 89 16.63 -5.06 13.05
N ARG A 90 17.61 -5.88 12.66
CA ARG A 90 18.54 -6.57 13.58
C ARG A 90 17.83 -7.29 14.74
N SER A 91 16.68 -7.92 14.44
CA SER A 91 15.79 -8.61 15.38
C SER A 91 14.94 -7.73 16.31
N GLU A 92 15.08 -6.41 16.23
CA GLU A 92 14.27 -5.45 16.98
C GLU A 92 13.14 -4.89 16.12
N TRP A 93 11.99 -4.68 16.76
CA TRP A 93 10.83 -4.10 16.09
C TRP A 93 10.88 -2.58 16.11
N GLN A 94 10.91 -1.99 14.92
CA GLN A 94 10.83 -0.56 14.70
C GLN A 94 9.38 -0.14 14.42
N VAL A 95 9.08 1.14 14.64
CA VAL A 95 7.77 1.73 14.37
C VAL A 95 7.94 3.14 13.82
N LEU A 96 7.18 3.45 12.78
CA LEU A 96 6.91 4.80 12.31
C LEU A 96 5.41 5.05 12.46
N LYS A 97 5.08 6.18 13.10
CA LYS A 97 3.69 6.57 13.38
C LYS A 97 3.37 7.84 12.62
N GLY A 98 2.20 7.87 12.02
CA GLY A 98 1.63 9.03 11.38
C GLY A 98 0.20 9.20 11.84
N HIS A 99 -0.39 10.31 11.40
CA HIS A 99 -1.78 10.61 11.66
C HIS A 99 -2.46 11.03 10.37
N GLU A 100 -3.70 10.59 10.21
CA GLU A 100 -4.59 11.02 9.14
C GLU A 100 -6.03 11.05 9.66
N SER A 101 -6.76 12.10 9.31
CA SER A 101 -8.17 12.21 9.68
C SER A 101 -9.06 11.58 8.61
N GLY A 102 -10.19 11.01 9.02
CA GLY A 102 -11.22 10.54 8.11
C GLY A 102 -11.42 9.03 8.17
N SER A 103 -11.74 8.42 7.02
CA SER A 103 -12.09 7.00 6.98
C SER A 103 -10.87 6.11 7.19
N ALA A 104 -11.09 4.86 7.61
CA ALA A 104 -10.02 3.86 7.73
C ALA A 104 -9.22 3.75 6.42
N GLN A 105 -9.89 3.81 5.26
CA GLN A 105 -9.23 3.82 3.95
C GLN A 105 -8.17 4.93 3.79
N LEU A 106 -8.43 6.15 4.27
CA LEU A 106 -7.46 7.23 4.20
C LEU A 106 -6.26 6.97 5.11
N VAL A 107 -6.51 6.47 6.31
CA VAL A 107 -5.46 6.16 7.29
C VAL A 107 -4.57 5.00 6.81
N GLU A 108 -5.16 3.99 6.16
CA GLU A 108 -4.44 2.89 5.52
C GLU A 108 -3.57 3.39 4.36
N LEU A 109 -4.12 4.25 3.48
CA LEU A 109 -3.33 4.86 2.40
C LEU A 109 -2.18 5.72 2.95
N LYS A 110 -2.41 6.42 4.07
CA LYS A 110 -1.36 7.17 4.76
C LYS A 110 -0.24 6.24 5.23
N ALA A 111 -0.59 5.11 5.85
CA ALA A 111 0.40 4.13 6.31
C ALA A 111 1.22 3.56 5.14
N ALA A 112 0.56 3.22 4.03
CA ALA A 112 1.24 2.80 2.81
C ALA A 112 2.19 3.90 2.28
N ALA A 113 1.72 5.14 2.17
CA ALA A 113 2.54 6.26 1.68
C ALA A 113 3.79 6.48 2.54
N MET A 114 3.63 6.41 3.88
CA MET A 114 4.75 6.51 4.81
C MET A 114 5.77 5.38 4.62
N ALA A 115 5.32 4.14 4.39
CA ALA A 115 6.23 3.03 4.12
C ALA A 115 7.03 3.28 2.83
N PHE A 116 6.38 3.70 1.74
CA PHE A 116 7.09 4.02 0.49
C PHE A 116 8.07 5.19 0.65
N GLN A 117 7.72 6.22 1.41
CA GLN A 117 8.62 7.34 1.67
C GLN A 117 9.85 6.89 2.46
N GLN A 118 9.65 6.12 3.53
CA GLN A 118 10.71 5.64 4.41
C GLN A 118 11.68 4.70 3.69
N PHE A 119 11.18 3.85 2.79
CA PHE A 119 11.97 2.82 2.11
C PHE A 119 12.24 3.14 0.63
N SER A 120 12.26 4.43 0.24
CA SER A 120 12.45 4.87 -1.16
C SER A 120 13.74 4.43 -1.84
N GLN A 121 14.78 4.13 -1.06
CA GLN A 121 16.12 3.80 -1.53
C GLN A 121 16.48 2.32 -1.34
N VAL A 122 15.51 1.44 -1.06
CA VAL A 122 15.75 0.00 -0.90
C VAL A 122 14.59 -0.83 -1.47
N PRO A 123 14.79 -2.12 -1.84
CA PRO A 123 13.66 -3.00 -2.17
C PRO A 123 12.73 -3.16 -0.97
N LEU A 124 11.41 -3.16 -1.19
CA LEU A 124 10.38 -3.15 -0.13
C LEU A 124 9.37 -4.29 -0.30
N ASN A 125 9.08 -5.07 0.74
CA ASN A 125 7.87 -5.90 0.79
C ASN A 125 6.83 -5.25 1.72
N LEU A 126 5.79 -4.63 1.16
CA LEU A 126 4.69 -4.08 1.93
C LEU A 126 3.64 -5.15 2.22
N VAL A 127 3.29 -5.32 3.49
CA VAL A 127 2.25 -6.21 3.97
C VAL A 127 1.16 -5.38 4.62
N THR A 128 -0.08 -5.55 4.17
CA THR A 128 -1.26 -4.88 4.73
C THR A 128 -2.43 -5.83 4.73
N ASP A 129 -3.33 -5.69 5.70
CA ASP A 129 -4.61 -6.38 5.72
C ASP A 129 -5.76 -5.56 5.12
N SER A 130 -5.47 -4.34 4.68
CA SER A 130 -6.38 -3.50 3.90
C SER A 130 -6.31 -3.87 2.42
N ALA A 131 -7.31 -4.61 1.95
CA ALA A 131 -7.48 -4.91 0.52
C ALA A 131 -7.48 -3.62 -0.32
N TYR A 132 -8.11 -2.56 0.19
CA TYR A 132 -8.16 -1.26 -0.47
C TYR A 132 -6.77 -0.66 -0.67
N ALA A 133 -5.95 -0.59 0.39
CA ALA A 133 -4.60 -0.04 0.27
C ALA A 133 -3.70 -0.92 -0.60
N ALA A 134 -3.81 -2.24 -0.48
CA ALA A 134 -3.08 -3.18 -1.32
C ALA A 134 -3.40 -3.00 -2.81
N ASP A 135 -4.69 -2.94 -3.16
CA ASP A 135 -5.13 -2.80 -4.54
C ASP A 135 -4.73 -1.45 -5.13
N ILE A 136 -4.97 -0.35 -4.41
CA ILE A 136 -4.55 0.99 -4.87
C ILE A 136 -3.03 1.02 -5.11
N THR A 137 -2.24 0.54 -4.16
CA THR A 137 -0.77 0.56 -4.26
C THR A 137 -0.25 -0.25 -5.45
N LYS A 138 -0.87 -1.40 -5.76
CA LYS A 138 -0.50 -2.22 -6.92
C LYS A 138 -0.76 -1.53 -8.26
N HIS A 139 -1.78 -0.67 -8.33
CA HIS A 139 -2.22 -0.02 -9.57
C HIS A 139 -1.69 1.41 -9.72
N LEU A 140 -1.07 2.01 -8.70
CA LEU A 140 -0.48 3.35 -8.81
C LEU A 140 0.88 3.35 -9.51
N ASP A 141 1.48 2.18 -9.73
CA ASP A 141 2.68 2.05 -10.57
C ASP A 141 2.33 2.23 -12.04
N CYS A 142 3.17 2.95 -12.78
CA CYS A 142 2.97 3.25 -14.20
C CYS A 142 1.56 3.75 -14.58
N THR A 143 0.82 4.44 -13.69
CA THR A 143 -0.50 5.04 -14.01
C THR A 143 -0.53 6.56 -13.89
N LEU A 144 -1.44 7.18 -14.64
CA LEU A 144 -1.75 8.61 -14.51
C LEU A 144 -2.85 8.78 -13.46
N LEU A 145 -2.57 9.61 -12.46
CA LEU A 145 -3.55 9.92 -11.42
C LEU A 145 -4.49 11.03 -11.90
N ARG A 146 -5.78 10.69 -11.98
CA ARG A 146 -6.84 11.67 -12.26
C ARG A 146 -7.32 12.32 -10.96
N GLU A 147 -7.58 13.63 -11.02
CA GLU A 147 -8.20 14.37 -9.92
C GLU A 147 -9.60 13.83 -9.59
N VAL A 148 -9.90 13.78 -8.29
CA VAL A 148 -11.19 13.36 -7.75
C VAL A 148 -11.73 14.41 -6.79
N ASN A 149 -13.06 14.48 -6.68
CA ASN A 149 -13.74 15.52 -5.87
C ASN A 149 -13.44 15.45 -4.37
N ASN A 150 -13.01 14.28 -3.87
CA ASN A 150 -12.58 14.14 -2.48
C ASN A 150 -11.14 14.63 -2.34
N VAL A 151 -10.98 15.88 -1.89
CA VAL A 151 -9.68 16.56 -1.77
C VAL A 151 -8.71 15.80 -0.84
N ALA A 152 -9.19 15.29 0.29
CA ALA A 152 -8.36 14.55 1.23
C ALA A 152 -7.84 13.24 0.62
N LEU A 153 -8.73 12.48 -0.03
CA LEU A 153 -8.35 11.27 -0.76
C LEU A 153 -7.37 11.59 -1.89
N PHE A 154 -7.65 12.63 -2.70
CA PHE A 154 -6.80 12.98 -3.83
C PHE A 154 -5.39 13.37 -3.37
N SER A 155 -5.28 14.18 -2.31
CA SER A 155 -3.99 14.57 -1.73
C SER A 155 -3.18 13.35 -1.26
N LEU A 156 -3.84 12.37 -0.63
CA LEU A 156 -3.20 11.13 -0.21
C LEU A 156 -2.81 10.24 -1.38
N LEU A 157 -3.68 10.09 -2.38
CA LEU A 157 -3.36 9.35 -3.60
C LEU A 157 -2.17 9.98 -4.33
N GLN A 158 -2.12 11.31 -4.42
CA GLN A 158 -1.00 12.02 -5.01
C GLN A 158 0.30 11.81 -4.21
N THR A 159 0.21 11.82 -2.87
CA THR A 159 1.34 11.55 -1.99
C THR A 159 1.87 10.12 -2.18
N LEU A 160 0.99 9.12 -2.17
CA LEU A 160 1.35 7.72 -2.39
C LEU A 160 1.90 7.50 -3.80
N TRP A 161 1.26 8.07 -4.81
CA TRP A 161 1.71 8.01 -6.20
C TRP A 161 3.13 8.58 -6.35
N ASN A 162 3.38 9.78 -5.81
CA ASN A 162 4.73 10.38 -5.82
C ASN A 162 5.75 9.46 -5.12
N ALA A 163 5.39 8.85 -3.99
CA ALA A 163 6.28 7.96 -3.25
C ALA A 163 6.60 6.67 -4.02
N ILE A 164 5.62 6.11 -4.75
CA ILE A 164 5.81 4.95 -5.63
C ILE A 164 6.68 5.33 -6.84
N GLN A 165 6.42 6.48 -7.48
CA GLN A 165 7.22 6.95 -8.61
C GLN A 165 8.67 7.23 -8.21
N ALA A 166 8.90 7.70 -6.98
CA ALA A 166 10.23 7.95 -6.42
C ALA A 166 11.01 6.68 -6.03
N GLN A 167 10.37 5.49 -5.99
CA GLN A 167 11.07 4.25 -5.69
C GLN A 167 12.18 3.99 -6.71
N VAL A 168 13.39 3.71 -6.24
CA VAL A 168 14.51 3.34 -7.12
C VAL A 168 14.54 1.82 -7.34
N TYR A 169 14.06 1.05 -6.37
CA TYR A 169 14.13 -0.41 -6.35
C TYR A 169 12.76 -1.07 -6.49
N PRO A 170 12.70 -2.35 -6.90
CA PRO A 170 11.47 -3.11 -6.94
C PRO A 170 10.83 -3.27 -5.56
N TYR A 171 9.50 -3.33 -5.52
CA TYR A 171 8.74 -3.59 -4.32
C TYR A 171 7.69 -4.68 -4.56
N TYR A 172 7.22 -5.33 -3.49
CA TYR A 172 6.19 -6.36 -3.53
C TYR A 172 5.06 -6.01 -2.58
N ILE A 173 3.81 -6.20 -3.01
CA ILE A 173 2.62 -5.93 -2.20
C ILE A 173 1.92 -7.23 -1.84
N LEU A 174 1.91 -7.55 -0.55
CA LEU A 174 1.18 -8.67 0.01
C LEU A 174 -0.05 -8.17 0.76
N HIS A 175 -1.23 -8.52 0.24
CA HIS A 175 -2.45 -8.42 1.02
C HIS A 175 -2.62 -9.69 1.86
N ILE A 176 -2.90 -9.53 3.14
CA ILE A 176 -3.25 -10.63 4.05
C ILE A 176 -4.66 -10.45 4.58
N ARG A 177 -5.31 -11.55 4.98
CA ARG A 177 -6.59 -11.42 5.69
C ARG A 177 -6.34 -10.95 7.12
N SER A 178 -7.11 -9.97 7.56
CA SER A 178 -7.15 -9.55 8.97
C SER A 178 -7.39 -10.74 9.89
N HIS A 179 -6.78 -10.70 11.07
CA HIS A 179 -6.98 -11.67 12.16
C HIS A 179 -6.73 -13.15 11.79
N THR A 180 -5.80 -13.43 10.87
CA THR A 180 -5.35 -14.80 10.63
C THR A 180 -4.76 -15.42 11.90
N LYS A 181 -5.08 -16.70 12.16
CA LYS A 181 -4.60 -17.45 13.34
C LYS A 181 -3.34 -18.26 13.06
N LEU A 182 -2.78 -18.13 11.85
CA LEU A 182 -1.57 -18.87 11.48
C LEU A 182 -0.36 -18.26 12.18
N PRO A 183 0.50 -19.07 12.82
CA PRO A 183 1.74 -18.56 13.40
C PRO A 183 2.71 -18.13 12.28
N GLY A 184 3.56 -17.15 12.59
CA GLY A 184 4.64 -16.75 11.69
C GLY A 184 4.92 -15.26 11.71
N PHE A 185 6.03 -14.89 11.08
CA PHE A 185 6.52 -13.52 11.02
C PHE A 185 5.50 -12.54 10.43
N ILE A 186 4.73 -12.98 9.43
CA ILE A 186 3.69 -12.17 8.79
C ILE A 186 2.57 -11.82 9.77
N THR A 187 2.07 -12.80 10.52
CA THR A 187 1.02 -12.59 11.52
C THR A 187 1.52 -11.77 12.72
N GLU A 188 2.76 -12.00 13.16
CA GLU A 188 3.39 -11.23 14.25
C GLU A 188 3.48 -9.74 13.87
N GLY A 189 3.93 -9.43 12.65
CA GLY A 189 4.05 -8.08 12.16
C GLY A 189 2.71 -7.37 12.00
N ASN A 190 1.70 -8.05 11.44
CA ASN A 190 0.35 -7.49 11.32
C ASN A 190 -0.24 -7.18 12.70
N ALA A 191 -0.24 -8.16 13.61
CA ALA A 191 -0.79 -7.99 14.95
C ALA A 191 -0.13 -6.83 15.71
N ARG A 192 1.16 -6.57 15.44
CA ARG A 192 1.87 -5.43 16.01
C ARG A 192 1.37 -4.10 15.43
N ALA A 193 1.19 -4.00 14.12
CA ALA A 193 0.65 -2.81 13.47
C ALA A 193 -0.76 -2.51 14.02
N ASP A 194 -1.64 -3.51 14.03
CA ASP A 194 -3.01 -3.47 14.59
C ASP A 194 -3.04 -2.95 16.03
N MET A 195 -2.17 -3.51 16.87
CA MET A 195 -2.08 -3.14 18.29
C MET A 195 -1.68 -1.68 18.47
N LEU A 196 -0.80 -1.15 17.62
CA LEU A 196 -0.30 0.21 17.72
C LEU A 196 -1.27 1.24 17.13
N ALA A 197 -2.12 0.84 16.19
CA ALA A 197 -3.18 1.68 15.63
C ALA A 197 -4.40 1.75 16.56
N SER A 198 -4.62 0.70 17.37
CA SER A 198 -5.66 0.65 18.40
C SER A 198 -5.51 1.76 19.46
N PRO A 199 -6.63 2.29 19.99
CA PRO A 199 -6.60 3.28 21.06
C PRO A 199 -6.10 2.71 22.39
N ALA A 200 -6.17 1.39 22.58
CA ALA A 200 -5.82 0.72 23.84
C ALA A 200 -4.33 0.86 24.21
N TRP A 201 -3.44 1.20 23.27
CA TRP A 201 -2.00 1.36 23.50
C TRP A 201 -1.58 2.81 23.86
N MET A 202 -2.45 3.60 24.49
CA MET A 202 -2.05 4.87 25.11
C MET A 202 -1.82 4.68 26.61
N ALA A 203 -0.54 4.51 26.97
CA ALA A 203 0.00 4.37 28.33
C ALA A 203 -0.40 3.07 29.08
N PRO A 204 0.42 2.58 30.04
CA PRO A 204 0.04 1.48 30.89
C PRO A 204 -1.10 1.94 31.81
N GLN A 205 -2.35 1.72 31.39
CA GLN A 205 -3.50 1.79 32.28
C GLN A 205 -3.47 0.52 33.15
N PRO A 206 -3.32 0.63 34.48
CA PRO A 206 -3.14 -0.54 35.37
C PRO A 206 -4.39 -1.40 35.53
N ASP A 207 -5.52 -1.06 34.89
CA ASP A 207 -6.78 -1.81 35.04
C ASP A 207 -7.14 -2.60 33.77
N LYS A 208 -7.09 -3.94 33.89
CA LYS A 208 -7.51 -4.90 32.85
C LYS A 208 -8.98 -4.72 32.47
N ILE A 209 -9.84 -4.30 33.41
CA ILE A 209 -11.25 -4.05 33.13
C ILE A 209 -11.42 -2.79 32.30
N ALA A 210 -10.70 -1.71 32.61
CA ALA A 210 -10.71 -0.50 31.78
C ALA A 210 -10.20 -0.77 30.34
N GLN A 211 -9.15 -1.59 30.18
CA GLN A 211 -8.67 -2.01 28.86
C GLN A 211 -9.72 -2.83 28.10
N ALA A 212 -10.38 -3.78 28.78
CA ALA A 212 -11.41 -4.59 28.17
C ALA A 212 -12.66 -3.79 27.79
N LYS A 213 -13.05 -2.81 28.60
CA LYS A 213 -14.13 -1.85 28.27
C LYS A 213 -13.77 -1.03 27.04
N ALA A 214 -12.59 -0.40 27.03
CA ALA A 214 -12.11 0.38 25.88
C ALA A 214 -11.99 -0.47 24.60
N SER A 215 -11.56 -1.73 24.73
CA SER A 215 -11.50 -2.70 23.62
C SER A 215 -12.89 -3.10 23.15
N HIS A 216 -13.84 -3.32 24.05
CA HIS A 216 -15.23 -3.62 23.71
C HIS A 216 -15.89 -2.44 23.00
N ASP A 217 -15.80 -1.24 23.54
CA ASP A 217 -16.34 -0.01 22.94
C ASP A 217 -15.77 0.19 21.52
N PHE A 218 -14.48 -0.13 21.35
CA PHE A 218 -13.79 0.04 20.08
C PHE A 218 -14.11 -1.06 19.05
N PHE A 219 -14.04 -2.34 19.43
CA PHE A 219 -14.14 -3.47 18.49
C PHE A 219 -15.52 -4.15 18.52
N GLN A 220 -16.42 -3.76 19.42
CA GLN A 220 -17.71 -4.41 19.66
C GLN A 220 -17.56 -5.93 19.89
N GLN A 221 -16.51 -6.31 20.62
CA GLN A 221 -16.13 -7.70 20.86
C GLN A 221 -17.12 -8.41 21.77
N ASN A 222 -17.48 -9.65 21.46
CA ASN A 222 -18.30 -10.46 22.36
C ASN A 222 -17.55 -10.83 23.67
N ALA A 223 -18.32 -11.23 24.68
CA ALA A 223 -17.80 -11.53 26.02
C ALA A 223 -16.72 -12.62 26.00
N HIS A 224 -16.84 -13.62 25.14
CA HIS A 224 -15.84 -14.68 25.03
C HIS A 224 -14.49 -14.16 24.52
N THR A 225 -14.48 -13.26 23.53
CA THR A 225 -13.25 -12.63 23.02
C THR A 225 -12.59 -11.77 24.11
N LEU A 226 -13.37 -10.96 24.83
CA LEU A 226 -12.86 -10.15 25.94
C LEU A 226 -12.29 -11.01 27.07
N GLN A 227 -12.97 -12.11 27.41
CA GLN A 227 -12.53 -13.05 28.43
C GLN A 227 -11.15 -13.62 28.09
N LYS A 228 -10.94 -14.07 26.86
CA LYS A 228 -9.66 -14.63 26.42
C LYS A 228 -8.56 -13.58 26.29
N GLN A 229 -8.88 -12.42 25.72
CA GLN A 229 -7.90 -11.38 25.41
C GLN A 229 -7.37 -10.69 26.66
N PHE A 230 -8.24 -10.44 27.65
CA PHE A 230 -7.89 -9.71 28.88
C PHE A 230 -7.83 -10.59 30.13
N GLN A 231 -8.02 -11.91 29.97
CA GLN A 231 -8.02 -12.91 31.05
C GLN A 231 -9.05 -12.56 32.15
N LEU A 232 -10.23 -12.10 31.73
CA LEU A 232 -11.30 -11.72 32.65
C LEU A 232 -12.05 -12.97 33.15
N THR A 233 -12.77 -12.79 34.26
CA THR A 233 -13.76 -13.79 34.67
C THR A 233 -14.93 -13.81 33.67
N PRO A 234 -15.62 -14.96 33.49
CA PRO A 234 -16.80 -15.03 32.64
C PRO A 234 -17.87 -13.98 32.99
N ALA A 235 -18.04 -13.69 34.28
CA ALA A 235 -18.95 -12.67 34.77
C ALA A 235 -18.49 -11.27 34.35
N GLY A 236 -17.24 -10.89 34.63
CA GLY A 236 -16.72 -9.57 34.27
C GLY A 236 -16.73 -9.29 32.77
N ALA A 237 -16.52 -10.30 31.92
CA ALA A 237 -16.63 -10.13 30.47
C ALA A 237 -18.07 -9.96 29.99
N ARG A 238 -19.06 -10.60 30.64
CA ARG A 238 -20.49 -10.40 30.35
C ARG A 238 -20.96 -9.03 30.81
N ASP A 239 -20.53 -8.59 31.99
CA ASP A 239 -20.89 -7.29 32.56
C ASP A 239 -20.48 -6.13 31.62
N ILE A 240 -19.29 -6.23 31.02
CA ILE A 240 -18.81 -5.24 30.03
C ILE A 240 -19.72 -5.18 28.80
N VAL A 241 -20.11 -6.34 28.26
CA VAL A 241 -20.99 -6.39 27.08
C VAL A 241 -22.41 -5.92 27.41
N SER A 242 -22.92 -6.25 28.60
CA SER A 242 -24.26 -5.83 29.03
C SER A 242 -24.36 -4.34 29.35
N ALA A 243 -23.24 -3.68 29.69
CA ALA A 243 -23.22 -2.25 29.97
C ALA A 243 -23.41 -1.38 28.72
N CYS A 244 -23.36 -1.98 27.52
CA CYS A 244 -23.56 -1.30 26.23
C CYS A 244 -24.93 -1.59 25.58
N ALA A 245 -25.79 -2.40 26.22
CA ALA A 245 -27.12 -2.77 25.73
C ALA A 245 -28.20 -1.72 26.02
#